data_AF-A0A520Z4P4-F1
#
_entry.id   AF-A0A520Z4P4-F1
#
_cell.length_a   1.000
_cell.length_b   1.000
_cell.length_c   1.000
_cell.angle_alpha   90.00
_cell.angle_beta   90.00
_cell.angle_gamma   90.00
#
_symmetry.space_group_name_H-M   'P 1'
#
loop_
_entity.id
_entity.type
_entity.pdbx_description
1 polymer ?
#
loop_
_entity_poly.entity_id
_entity_poly.type
_entity_poly.pdbx_seq_one_letter_code
_entity_poly.pdbx_strand_id
1 'polypeptide(L)'
;KGAKKEVRKSKSGFEYNYSEGSMVFPDAKDKASRTIITGEGGKSPSRFKHVVQSDRGLRRLTPVELERLNMFPDDHTKLDGISDTKRAFFMGNALVVGVVEKISNALENRIRKLDK
;
A
#
# COMPACT_ATOMS: atom_id res chain seq x y z
N LYS A 1 4.42 15.06 7.76
CA LYS A 1 5.01 14.31 8.89
C LYS A 1 6.53 14.51 8.88
N GLY A 2 7.11 15.11 9.93
CA GLY A 2 8.55 15.43 9.96
C GLY A 2 9.48 14.20 9.93
N ALA A 3 10.75 14.42 9.64
CA ALA A 3 11.80 13.40 9.76
C ALA A 3 11.98 13.01 11.24
N LYS A 4 12.44 11.79 11.48
CA LYS A 4 12.77 11.28 12.82
C LYS A 4 14.17 10.69 12.81
N LYS A 5 14.94 10.97 13.86
CA LYS A 5 16.22 10.31 14.13
C LYS A 5 16.31 10.08 15.63
N GLU A 6 16.27 8.83 16.06
CA GLU A 6 16.28 8.44 17.47
C GLU A 6 17.07 7.14 17.67
N VAL A 7 17.71 7.00 18.83
CA VAL A 7 18.36 5.75 19.22
C VAL A 7 17.28 4.81 19.73
N ARG A 8 17.20 3.59 19.18
CA ARG A 8 16.29 2.54 19.61
C ARG A 8 17.06 1.35 20.13
N LYS A 9 16.47 0.65 21.10
CA LYS A 9 17.01 -0.59 21.66
C LYS A 9 16.17 -1.78 21.20
N SER A 10 16.80 -2.80 20.66
CA SER A 10 16.13 -4.06 20.32
C SER A 10 15.70 -4.79 21.60
N LYS A 11 14.84 -5.81 21.45
CA LYS A 11 14.49 -6.71 22.58
C LYS A 11 15.70 -7.43 23.17
N SER A 12 16.74 -7.66 22.36
CA SER A 12 18.01 -8.27 22.78
C SER A 12 19.00 -7.27 23.40
N GLY A 13 18.63 -5.99 23.50
CA GLY A 13 19.45 -4.96 24.12
C GLY A 13 20.43 -4.23 23.18
N PHE A 14 20.43 -4.53 21.88
CA PHE A 14 21.28 -3.85 20.90
C PHE A 14 20.72 -2.45 20.58
N GLU A 15 21.57 -1.43 20.68
CA GLU A 15 21.21 -0.06 20.34
C GLU A 15 21.53 0.24 18.87
N TYR A 16 20.56 0.83 18.17
CA TYR A 16 20.70 1.23 16.78
C TYR A 16 20.09 2.61 16.53
N ASN A 17 20.69 3.33 15.59
CA ASN A 17 20.16 4.62 15.15
C ASN A 17 19.00 4.37 14.18
N TYR A 18 17.76 4.60 14.64
CA TYR A 18 16.60 4.63 13.77
C TYR A 18 16.48 6.01 13.12
N SER A 19 16.53 6.06 11.79
CA SER A 19 16.28 7.28 11.03
C SER A 19 15.20 7.05 9.97
N GLU A 20 14.30 8.02 9.81
CA GLU A 20 13.25 8.00 8.82
C GLU A 20 13.06 9.42 8.25
N GLY A 21 12.94 9.53 6.93
CA GLY A 21 12.75 10.80 6.25
C GLY A 21 11.43 11.50 6.58
N SER A 22 11.31 12.75 6.15
CA SER A 22 10.02 13.43 6.13
C SER A 22 9.07 12.72 5.17
N MET A 23 7.78 12.74 5.48
CA MET A 23 6.73 12.20 4.63
C MET A 23 5.64 13.23 4.43
N VAL A 24 5.11 13.26 3.21
CA VAL A 24 3.90 14.01 2.87
C VAL A 24 2.77 13.53 3.77
N PHE A 25 2.03 14.47 4.36
CA PHE A 25 0.88 14.18 5.21
C PHE A 25 -0.04 15.40 5.26
N PRO A 26 -1.36 15.23 5.02
CA PRO A 26 -1.99 14.02 4.49
C PRO A 26 -1.46 13.66 3.09
N ASP A 27 -1.68 12.44 2.65
CA ASP A 27 -1.40 12.00 1.29
C ASP A 27 -2.21 12.86 0.29
N ALA A 28 -1.53 13.28 -0.79
CA ALA A 28 -2.10 14.15 -1.80
C ALA A 28 -2.96 13.34 -2.79
N LYS A 29 -4.15 13.84 -3.11
CA LYS A 29 -5.11 13.13 -3.99
C LYS A 29 -4.74 13.22 -5.48
N ASP A 30 -3.95 14.22 -5.84
CA ASP A 30 -3.55 14.59 -7.20
C ASP A 30 -2.15 14.06 -7.57
N LYS A 31 -1.53 13.27 -6.70
CA LYS A 31 -0.20 12.68 -6.90
C LYS A 31 -0.29 11.16 -6.90
N ALA A 32 0.74 10.52 -7.44
CA ALA A 32 0.89 9.08 -7.35
C ALA A 32 0.87 8.64 -5.88
N SER A 33 0.14 7.55 -5.60
CA SER A 33 0.11 6.95 -4.28
C SER A 33 1.49 6.45 -3.89
N ARG A 34 1.80 6.49 -2.59
CA ARG A 34 2.92 5.74 -2.06
C ARG A 34 2.57 4.25 -2.07
N THR A 35 3.59 3.41 -1.90
CA THR A 35 3.42 1.96 -1.82
C THR A 35 2.48 1.60 -0.67
N ILE A 36 1.44 0.82 -0.98
CA ILE A 36 0.57 0.22 0.04
C ILE A 36 1.38 -0.86 0.76
N ILE A 37 1.35 -0.84 2.10
CA ILE A 37 2.00 -1.87 2.90
C ILE A 37 0.99 -2.68 3.70
N THR A 38 1.38 -3.86 4.16
CA THR A 38 0.50 -4.78 4.90
C THR A 38 -0.07 -4.20 6.21
N GLY A 39 0.59 -3.19 6.77
CA GLY A 39 0.15 -2.47 7.97
C GLY A 39 -0.99 -1.47 7.78
N GLU A 40 -1.49 -1.28 6.56
CA GLU A 40 -2.49 -0.26 6.20
C GLU A 40 -3.80 -0.39 7.00
N GLY A 41 -4.30 -1.62 7.15
CA GLY A 41 -5.59 -1.92 7.78
C GLY A 41 -5.64 -1.75 9.31
N GLY A 42 -4.50 -1.76 10.00
CA GLY A 42 -4.47 -1.80 11.47
C GLY A 42 -5.11 -0.57 12.14
N LYS A 43 -5.64 -0.68 13.36
CA LYS A 43 -6.33 0.43 14.04
C LYS A 43 -5.40 1.55 14.54
N SER A 44 -4.22 1.21 15.06
CA SER A 44 -3.32 2.17 15.72
C SER A 44 -2.74 3.21 14.75
N PRO A 45 -2.67 4.52 15.08
CA PRO A 45 -2.02 5.51 14.23
C PRO A 45 -0.60 5.09 13.85
N SER A 46 -0.26 5.17 12.56
CA SER A 46 1.07 4.82 12.06
C SER A 46 1.53 5.81 11.01
N ARG A 47 2.85 5.95 10.87
CA ARG A 47 3.48 6.75 9.83
C ARG A 47 3.32 6.14 8.44
N PHE A 48 3.20 4.83 8.36
CA PHE A 48 3.12 4.08 7.12
C PHE A 48 1.71 4.00 6.51
N LYS A 49 0.69 4.46 7.24
CA LYS A 49 -0.69 4.44 6.76
C LYS A 49 -0.95 5.62 5.84
N HIS A 50 -1.69 5.35 4.78
CA HIS A 50 -2.29 6.36 3.94
C HIS A 50 -3.38 7.09 4.72
N VAL A 51 -3.27 8.41 4.73
CA VAL A 51 -4.25 9.28 5.36
C VAL A 51 -4.53 10.43 4.42
N VAL A 52 -5.78 10.57 4.01
CA VAL A 52 -6.23 11.61 3.09
C VAL A 52 -7.11 12.62 3.82
N GLN A 53 -7.11 13.86 3.32
CA GLN A 53 -8.06 14.87 3.77
C GLN A 53 -9.43 14.63 3.12
N SER A 54 -10.49 14.63 3.92
CA SER A 54 -11.88 14.63 3.47
C SER A 54 -12.63 15.82 4.04
N ASP A 55 -13.86 16.04 3.58
CA ASP A 55 -14.72 17.13 4.07
C ASP A 55 -15.07 16.97 5.56
N ARG A 56 -14.94 15.75 6.09
CA ARG A 56 -15.15 15.41 7.51
C ARG A 56 -13.85 15.30 8.30
N GLY A 57 -12.72 15.75 7.74
CA GLY A 57 -11.40 15.68 8.36
C GLY A 57 -10.51 14.56 7.80
N LEU A 58 -9.48 14.20 8.56
CA LEU A 58 -8.50 13.18 8.17
C LEU A 58 -9.08 11.78 8.31
N ARG A 59 -8.94 10.95 7.25
CA ARG A 59 -9.34 9.55 7.29
C ARG A 59 -8.34 8.65 6.58
N ARG A 60 -8.42 7.36 6.85
CA ARG A 60 -7.69 6.32 6.11
C ARG A 60 -8.39 5.97 4.81
N LEU A 61 -7.65 5.31 3.93
CA LEU A 61 -8.24 4.70 2.74
C LEU A 61 -9.13 3.52 3.13
N THR A 62 -10.23 3.35 2.39
CA THR A 62 -11.13 2.20 2.54
C THR A 62 -10.54 0.97 1.82
N PRO A 63 -11.00 -0.25 2.12
CA PRO A 63 -10.59 -1.43 1.36
C PRO A 63 -10.77 -1.28 -0.15
N VAL A 64 -11.88 -0.69 -0.59
CA VAL A 64 -12.16 -0.45 -2.02
C VAL A 64 -11.18 0.55 -2.63
N GLU A 65 -10.80 1.60 -1.90
CA GLU A 65 -9.78 2.55 -2.39
C GLU A 65 -8.41 1.87 -2.54
N LEU A 66 -8.06 0.94 -1.64
CA LEU A 66 -6.82 0.15 -1.73
C LEU A 66 -6.87 -0.84 -2.91
N GLU A 67 -8.01 -1.49 -3.15
CA GLU A 67 -8.24 -2.34 -4.32
C GLU A 67 -8.01 -1.55 -5.62
N ARG A 68 -8.63 -0.37 -5.74
CA ARG A 68 -8.49 0.51 -6.89
C ARG A 68 -7.06 0.99 -7.12
N LEU A 69 -6.31 1.31 -6.05
CA LEU A 69 -4.90 1.68 -6.18
C LEU A 69 -4.03 0.56 -6.77
N ASN A 70 -4.38 -0.69 -6.47
CA ASN A 70 -3.76 -1.86 -7.11
C ASN A 70 -4.45 -2.27 -8.41
N MET A 71 -5.42 -1.49 -8.90
CA MET A 71 -6.21 -1.74 -10.10
C MET A 71 -7.04 -3.03 -10.08
N PHE A 72 -7.40 -3.52 -8.89
CA PHE A 72 -8.42 -4.55 -8.76
C PHE A 72 -9.82 -3.98 -8.98
N PRO A 73 -10.79 -4.81 -9.42
CA PRO A 73 -12.20 -4.46 -9.38
C PRO A 73 -12.66 -4.12 -7.95
N ASP A 74 -13.70 -3.30 -7.84
CA ASP A 74 -14.32 -3.01 -6.55
C ASP A 74 -14.79 -4.30 -5.86
N ASP A 75 -14.57 -4.39 -4.55
CA ASP A 75 -14.98 -5.51 -3.72
C ASP A 75 -14.34 -6.86 -4.10
N HIS A 76 -13.24 -6.85 -4.84
CA HIS A 76 -12.47 -8.05 -5.21
C HIS A 76 -12.08 -8.91 -3.99
N THR A 77 -11.81 -8.29 -2.84
CA THR A 77 -11.46 -9.01 -1.60
C THR A 77 -12.62 -9.13 -0.60
N LYS A 78 -13.84 -8.71 -0.97
CA LYS A 78 -15.01 -8.78 -0.11
C LYS A 78 -15.60 -10.19 -0.14
N LEU A 79 -15.17 -11.00 0.81
CA LEU A 79 -15.63 -12.36 1.02
C LEU A 79 -16.22 -12.48 2.44
N ASP A 80 -17.14 -13.43 2.63
CA ASP A 80 -17.70 -13.69 3.95
C ASP A 80 -16.59 -14.08 4.95
N GLY A 81 -16.70 -13.56 6.18
CA GLY A 81 -15.67 -13.72 7.22
C GLY A 81 -14.37 -12.93 7.03
N ILE A 82 -14.19 -12.17 5.93
CA ILE A 82 -12.98 -11.38 5.70
C ILE A 82 -13.16 -9.93 6.17
N SER A 83 -12.43 -9.57 7.24
CA SER A 83 -12.43 -8.19 7.77
C SER A 83 -11.70 -7.19 6.85
N ASP A 84 -12.06 -5.91 6.96
CA ASP A 84 -11.37 -4.81 6.26
C ASP A 84 -9.86 -4.76 6.52
N THR A 85 -9.43 -5.16 7.73
CA THR A 85 -8.00 -5.23 8.06
C THR A 85 -7.31 -6.29 7.20
N LYS A 86 -7.96 -7.42 6.97
CA LYS A 86 -7.44 -8.51 6.14
C LYS A 86 -7.49 -8.14 4.66
N ARG A 87 -8.53 -7.44 4.21
CA ARG A 87 -8.61 -6.86 2.85
C ARG A 87 -7.43 -5.94 2.55
N ALA A 88 -7.13 -5.01 3.47
CA ALA A 88 -5.97 -4.13 3.36
C ALA A 88 -4.63 -4.90 3.41
N PHE A 89 -4.55 -5.97 4.21
CA PHE A 89 -3.37 -6.85 4.25
C PHE A 89 -3.11 -7.53 2.90
N PHE A 90 -4.16 -7.97 2.20
CA PHE A 90 -4.03 -8.51 0.85
C PHE A 90 -3.48 -7.47 -0.12
N MET A 91 -4.03 -6.24 -0.08
CA MET A 91 -3.57 -5.15 -0.94
C MET A 91 -2.12 -4.74 -0.67
N GLY A 92 -1.64 -4.84 0.57
CA GLY A 92 -0.24 -4.59 0.90
C GLY A 92 0.75 -5.65 0.37
N ASN A 93 0.28 -6.81 -0.07
CA ASN A 93 1.10 -7.85 -0.72
C ASN A 93 0.81 -7.98 -2.22
N ALA A 94 -0.22 -7.30 -2.72
CA ALA A 94 -0.66 -7.47 -4.10
C ALA A 94 0.23 -6.69 -5.08
N LEU A 95 0.22 -7.15 -6.33
CA LEU A 95 0.80 -6.41 -7.45
C LEU A 95 -0.27 -5.50 -8.07
N VAL A 96 0.18 -4.48 -8.79
CA VAL A 96 -0.71 -3.60 -9.57
C VAL A 96 -1.13 -4.32 -10.85
N VAL A 97 -2.43 -4.60 -11.00
CA VAL A 97 -2.98 -5.43 -12.09
C VAL A 97 -2.52 -4.94 -13.46
N GLY A 98 -2.67 -3.65 -13.76
CA GLY A 98 -2.29 -3.09 -15.06
C GLY A 98 -0.79 -3.19 -15.38
N VAL A 99 0.08 -3.32 -14.38
CA VAL A 99 1.52 -3.59 -14.61
C VAL A 99 1.72 -5.03 -15.03
N VAL A 100 1.09 -5.97 -14.32
CA VAL A 100 1.16 -7.41 -14.62
C VAL A 100 0.60 -7.70 -16.02
N GLU A 101 -0.54 -7.09 -16.38
CA GLU A 101 -1.14 -7.20 -17.71
C GLU A 101 -0.18 -6.75 -18.82
N LYS A 102 0.49 -5.60 -18.66
CA LYS A 102 1.47 -5.09 -19.65
C LYS A 102 2.65 -6.03 -19.81
N ILE A 103 3.17 -6.58 -18.71
CA ILE A 103 4.26 -7.57 -18.74
C ILE A 103 3.80 -8.83 -19.49
N SER A 104 2.59 -9.32 -19.18
CA SER A 104 2.00 -10.50 -19.83
C SER A 104 1.87 -10.30 -21.35
N ASN A 105 1.32 -9.17 -21.79
CA ASN A 105 1.18 -8.86 -23.21
C ASN A 105 2.55 -8.78 -23.92
N ALA A 106 3.56 -8.22 -23.27
CA ALA A 106 4.91 -8.17 -23.84
C ALA A 106 5.51 -9.57 -23.99
N LEU A 107 5.31 -10.43 -22.98
CA LEU A 107 5.78 -11.82 -22.98
C LEU A 107 5.06 -12.66 -24.04
N GLU A 108 3.73 -12.57 -24.13
CA GLU A 108 2.94 -13.29 -25.12
C GLU A 108 3.36 -12.93 -26.55
N ASN A 109 3.55 -11.63 -26.83
CA ASN A 109 4.05 -11.16 -28.12
C ASN A 109 5.44 -11.70 -28.45
N ARG A 110 6.29 -11.92 -27.44
CA ARG A 110 7.63 -12.50 -27.63
C ARG A 110 7.54 -13.98 -27.95
N ILE A 111 6.72 -14.74 -27.21
CA ILE A 111 6.51 -16.18 -27.42
C ILE A 111 5.94 -16.43 -28.83
N ARG A 112 4.88 -15.72 -29.22
CA ARG A 112 4.25 -15.84 -30.56
C ARG A 112 5.21 -15.53 -31.73
N LYS A 113 6.30 -14.79 -31.50
CA LYS A 113 7.33 -14.51 -32.50
C LYS A 113 8.41 -15.58 -32.56
N LEU A 114 8.62 -16.35 -31.49
CA LEU A 114 9.57 -17.46 -31.46
C LEU A 114 8.96 -18.74 -32.06
N ASP A 115 7.63 -18.89 -32.00
CA ASP A 115 6.89 -20.02 -32.56
C ASP A 115 6.62 -19.89 -34.08
N LYS A 116 7.12 -18.84 -34.73
CA LYS A 116 7.05 -18.60 -36.17
C LYS A 116 8.43 -18.73 -36.81
#